data_AF-A0A369IDN4-F1
#
_entry.id   AF-A0A369IDN4-F1
#
_cell.length_a   1.000
_cell.length_b   1.000
_cell.length_c   1.000
_cell.angle_alpha   90.00
_cell.angle_beta   90.00
_cell.angle_gamma   90.00
#
_symmetry.space_group_name_H-M   'P 1'
#
loop_
_entity.id
_entity.type
_entity.pdbx_description
1 polymer ?
#
loop_
_entity_poly.entity_id
_entity_poly.type
_entity_poly.pdbx_seq_one_letter_code
_entity_poly.pdbx_strand_id
1 'polypeptide(L)' 'MEYNETDFVQYALQQMEIPVLKRNGKYFELAGGFLLEVEDRNLYRLSIDQWVISPFDDIGTLCNFIKANLNVSYE' A
#
# COMPACT_ATOMS: atom_id res chain seq x y z
N MET A 1 20.75 -0.41 -13.34
CA MET A 1 19.93 -0.82 -12.18
C MET A 1 18.64 -1.35 -12.77
N GLU A 2 18.32 -2.62 -12.51
CA GLU A 2 17.00 -3.15 -12.90
C GLU A 2 15.92 -2.48 -12.04
N TYR A 3 14.83 -2.11 -12.69
CA TYR A 3 13.68 -1.50 -12.01
C TYR A 3 12.99 -2.55 -11.13
N ASN A 4 12.74 -2.19 -9.86
CA ASN A 4 11.98 -3.02 -8.93
C ASN A 4 10.74 -2.24 -8.46
N GLU A 5 9.57 -2.69 -8.91
CA GLU A 5 8.27 -2.10 -8.56
C GLU A 5 8.06 -2.01 -7.05
N THR A 6 8.49 -3.03 -6.31
CA THR A 6 8.33 -3.06 -4.84
C THR A 6 9.17 -1.98 -4.16
N ASP A 7 10.38 -1.69 -4.65
CA ASP A 7 11.20 -0.60 -4.12
C ASP A 7 10.63 0.77 -4.48
N PHE A 8 10.04 0.90 -5.67
CA PHE A 8 9.28 2.09 -6.05
C PHE A 8 8.07 2.32 -5.13
N VAL A 9 7.29 1.28 -4.84
CA VAL A 9 6.16 1.35 -3.90
C VAL A 9 6.62 1.71 -2.49
N GLN A 10 7.71 1.10 -1.99
CA GLN A 10 8.29 1.46 -0.70
C GLN A 10 8.67 2.95 -0.64
N TYR A 11 9.29 3.46 -1.71
CA TYR A 11 9.64 4.87 -1.81
C TYR A 11 8.40 5.76 -1.82
N ALA A 12 7.37 5.42 -2.60
CA ALA A 12 6.12 6.17 -2.69
C ALA A 12 5.40 6.25 -1.33
N LEU A 13 5.30 5.12 -0.61
CA LEU A 13 4.71 5.07 0.73
C LEU A 13 5.46 6.00 1.70
N GLN A 14 6.80 6.03 1.63
CA GLN A 14 7.62 6.94 2.44
C GLN A 14 7.41 8.41 2.09
N GLN A 15 7.40 8.76 0.79
CA GLN A 15 7.16 10.13 0.35
C GLN A 15 5.76 10.63 0.73
N MET A 16 4.79 9.72 0.79
CA MET A 16 3.41 10.02 1.16
C MET A 16 3.17 9.98 2.67
N GLU A 17 4.21 9.72 3.48
CA GLU A 17 4.14 9.62 4.95
C GLU A 17 3.18 8.51 5.43
N ILE A 18 3.04 7.43 4.67
CA ILE A 18 2.24 6.26 5.05
C ILE A 18 3.12 5.34 5.90
N PRO A 19 2.74 5.06 7.16
CA PRO A 19 3.56 4.23 8.03
C PRO A 19 3.57 2.76 7.57
N VAL A 20 4.74 2.27 7.20
CA VAL A 20 4.99 0.84 6.95
C VAL A 20 5.43 0.18 8.25
N LEU A 21 4.61 -0.73 8.78
CA LEU A 21 4.90 -1.48 9.99
C LEU A 21 5.88 -2.61 9.71
N LYS A 22 5.71 -3.28 8.56
CA LYS A 22 6.56 -4.40 8.15
C LYS A 22 6.56 -4.57 6.64
N ARG A 23 7.71 -4.98 6.11
CA ARG A 23 7.90 -5.36 4.70
C ARG A 23 8.36 -6.81 4.63
N ASN A 24 7.74 -7.60 3.76
CA ASN A 24 8.16 -8.96 3.45
C ASN A 24 8.09 -9.19 1.93
N GLY A 25 9.21 -9.01 1.24
CA GLY A 25 9.24 -9.05 -0.23
C GLY A 25 8.28 -8.03 -0.83
N LYS A 26 7.31 -8.52 -1.60
CA LYS A 26 6.25 -7.73 -2.27
C LYS A 26 5.06 -7.32 -1.37
N TYR A 27 5.08 -7.71 -0.09
CA TYR A 27 4.01 -7.43 0.86
C TYR A 27 4.41 -6.36 1.87
N PHE A 28 3.48 -5.44 2.16
CA PHE A 28 3.63 -4.38 3.15
C PHE A 28 2.45 -4.44 4.13
N GLU A 29 2.78 -4.55 5.42
CA GLU A 29 1.85 -4.31 6.51
C GLU A 29 1.91 -2.82 6.84
N LEU A 30 0.78 -2.12 6.72
CA LEU A 30 0.68 -0.68 6.92
C LEU A 30 -0.11 -0.37 8.20
N ALA A 31 0.01 0.85 8.71
CA ALA A 31 -0.87 1.33 9.77
C ALA A 31 -2.36 1.23 9.36
N GLY A 32 -3.26 1.18 10.34
CA GLY A 32 -4.71 1.06 10.09
C GLY A 32 -5.18 -0.33 9.64
N GLY A 33 -4.34 -1.36 9.77
CA GLY A 33 -4.70 -2.75 9.42
C GLY A 33 -4.62 -3.07 7.92
N PHE A 34 -4.16 -2.13 7.10
CA PHE A 34 -4.02 -2.34 5.67
C PHE A 34 -2.86 -3.30 5.34
N LEU A 35 -3.12 -4.18 4.38
CA LEU A 35 -2.14 -5.06 3.76
C LEU A 35 -2.06 -4.72 2.28
N LEU A 36 -0.86 -4.38 1.82
CA LEU A 36 -0.56 -4.09 0.43
C LEU A 36 0.31 -5.18 -0.16
N GLU A 37 -0.10 -5.72 -1.30
CA GLU A 37 0.67 -6.63 -2.15
C GLU A 37 0.96 -5.95 -3.48
N VAL A 38 2.21 -6.02 -3.93
CA VAL A 38 2.66 -5.59 -5.26
C VAL A 38 2.66 -6.80 -6.18
N GLU A 39 1.62 -6.93 -7.01
CA GLU A 39 1.45 -8.11 -7.87
C GLU A 39 2.26 -8.01 -9.16
N ASP A 40 2.25 -6.84 -9.80
CA ASP A 40 3.02 -6.52 -11.00
C ASP A 40 3.24 -5.00 -11.09
N ARG A 41 3.89 -4.53 -12.16
CA ARG A 41 4.02 -3.11 -12.44
C ARG A 41 2.64 -2.50 -12.64
N ASN A 42 2.34 -1.45 -11.88
CA ASN A 42 1.01 -0.82 -11.90
C ASN A 42 -0.12 -1.80 -11.58
N LEU A 43 0.12 -2.79 -10.72
CA LEU A 43 -0.92 -3.67 -10.21
C LEU A 43 -0.71 -3.93 -8.73
N TYR A 44 -1.60 -3.37 -7.92
CA TYR A 44 -1.50 -3.39 -6.48
C TYR A 44 -2.78 -3.90 -5.85
N ARG A 45 -2.61 -4.83 -4.91
CA ARG A 45 -3.69 -5.40 -4.13
C ARG A 45 -3.67 -4.86 -2.71
N LEU A 46 -4.63 -4.00 -2.39
CA LEU A 46 -4.91 -3.53 -1.04
C LEU A 46 -5.99 -4.41 -0.39
N SER A 47 -5.78 -4.80 0.86
CA SER A 47 -6.73 -5.55 1.68
C SER A 47 -6.74 -5.01 3.13
N ILE A 48 -7.82 -5.28 3.87
CA ILE A 48 -7.96 -4.99 5.31
C ILE A 48 -8.75 -6.13 5.95
N ASP A 49 -8.31 -6.68 7.10
CA ASP A 49 -9.03 -7.76 7.81
C ASP A 49 -9.57 -8.89 6.91
N GLN A 50 -8.75 -9.38 5.98
CA GLN A 50 -9.07 -10.42 4.97
C GLN A 50 -10.03 -10.00 3.84
N TRP A 51 -10.55 -8.77 3.86
CA TRP A 51 -11.33 -8.17 2.77
C TRP A 51 -10.43 -7.51 1.74
N VAL A 52 -10.66 -7.81 0.46
CA VAL A 52 -9.93 -7.19 -0.65
C VAL A 52 -10.63 -5.90 -1.07
N ILE A 53 -9.87 -4.81 -1.14
CA ILE A 53 -10.35 -3.46 -1.55
C ILE A 53 -10.02 -3.19 -3.04
N SER A 54 -9.02 -3.89 -3.57
CA SER A 54 -8.39 -3.69 -4.88
C SER A 54 -9.19 -4.28 -6.07
N PRO A 55 -8.71 -4.14 -7.34
CA PRO A 55 -7.38 -3.71 -7.80
C PRO A 55 -7.15 -2.19 -7.85
N PHE A 56 -5.90 -1.76 -7.65
CA PHE A 56 -5.40 -0.42 -7.99
C PHE A 56 -4.30 -0.54 -9.05
N ASP A 57 -4.28 0.38 -10.01
CA ASP A 57 -3.28 0.44 -11.07
C ASP A 57 -2.37 1.69 -10.99
N ASP A 58 -2.67 2.62 -10.08
CA ASP A 58 -1.88 3.82 -9.84
C ASP A 58 -1.48 3.95 -8.37
N ILE A 59 -0.17 4.12 -8.11
CA ILE A 59 0.38 4.20 -6.76
C ILE A 59 -0.08 5.47 -6.03
N GLY A 60 -0.28 6.57 -6.76
CA GLY A 60 -0.75 7.83 -6.18
C GLY A 60 -2.17 7.68 -5.62
N THR A 61 -3.05 7.08 -6.42
CA THR A 61 -4.44 6.78 -6.08
C THR A 61 -4.53 5.83 -4.89
N LEU A 62 -3.71 4.77 -4.88
CA LEU A 62 -3.60 3.85 -3.75
C LEU A 62 -3.15 4.56 -2.47
N CYS A 63 -2.09 5.36 -2.53
CA CYS A 63 -1.60 6.11 -1.39
C CYS A 63 -2.63 7.12 -0.86
N ASN A 64 -3.32 7.84 -1.75
CA ASN A 64 -4.38 8.77 -1.37
C ASN A 64 -5.54 8.05 -0.68
N PHE A 65 -5.95 6.88 -1.19
CA PHE A 65 -6.97 6.05 -0.57
C PHE A 65 -6.56 5.65 0.85
N ILE A 66 -5.33 5.14 1.04
CA ILE A 66 -4.83 4.75 2.36
C ILE A 66 -4.82 5.94 3.31
N LYS A 67 -4.25 7.10 2.90
CA LYS A 67 -4.21 8.30 3.75
C LYS A 67 -5.58 8.78 4.17
N ALA A 68 -6.56 8.75 3.27
CA ALA A 68 -7.92 9.16 3.58
C ALA A 68 -8.59 8.24 4.63
N ASN A 69 -8.19 6.97 4.69
CA ASN A 69 -8.80 5.97 5.56
C ASN A 69 -7.97 5.64 6.82
N LEU A 70 -6.71 6.07 6.92
CA LEU A 70 -5.85 5.89 8.10
C LEU A 70 -6.39 6.56 9.37
N ASN A 71 -7.15 7.65 9.20
CA ASN A 71 -7.68 8.46 10.29
C ASN A 71 -9.17 8.20 10.59
N VAL A 72 -9.78 7.19 9.98
CA VAL A 72 -11.17 6.85 10.25
C VAL A 72 -11.20 5.94 11.48
N SER A 73 -11.18 6.58 12.66
CA SER A 73 -11.65 5.94 13.89
C SER A 73 -13.13 5.65 13.70
N TYR A 74 -13.52 4.38 13.65
CA TYR A 74 -14.92 4.02 13.85
C TYR A 74 -15.26 4.32 15.32
N GLU A 75 -15.95 5.45 15.54
CA GLU A 75 -16.59 5.79 16.82
C GLU A 75 -17.78 4.84 17.13
#